data_AF-A0A953VS31-F1
#
_entry.id   AF-A0A953VS31-F1
#
_cell.length_a   1.000
_cell.length_b   1.000
_cell.length_c   1.000
_cell.angle_alpha   90.00
_cell.angle_beta   90.00
_cell.angle_gamma   90.00
#
_symmetry.space_group_name_H-M   'P 1'
#
loop_
_entity.id
_entity.type
_entity.pdbx_description
1 polymer ?
#
loop_
_entity_poly.entity_id
_entity_poly.type
_entity_poly.pdbx_seq_one_letter_code
_entity_poly.pdbx_strand_id
1 'polypeptide(L)'
;MRRLIALGCSALALTGVTGCMEDTGSSSSAGGGTPNVAEQACLRDVTRETGNGDVTLLDSSFSQAGTEVIAGVGAQRARWRCIGYADGTTAEIMSLTDEGRL
;
A
#
# COMPACT_ATOMS: atom_id res chain seq x y z
N MET A 1 -27.50 -16.85 -56.45
CA MET A 1 -26.71 -18.10 -56.50
C MET A 1 -25.57 -17.98 -55.48
N ARG A 2 -25.59 -18.81 -54.44
CA ARG A 2 -24.68 -18.76 -53.28
C ARG A 2 -23.27 -19.20 -53.68
N ARG A 3 -22.26 -18.36 -53.39
CA ARG A 3 -20.83 -18.72 -53.44
C ARG A 3 -20.25 -18.76 -52.02
N LEU A 4 -20.13 -19.99 -51.52
CA LEU A 4 -18.99 -20.64 -50.83
C LEU A 4 -17.74 -19.83 -50.39
N ILE A 5 -17.21 -20.24 -49.22
CA ILE A 5 -15.78 -20.21 -48.74
C ILE A 5 -15.35 -18.86 -48.10
N ALA A 6 -14.53 -18.72 -47.04
CA ALA A 6 -13.63 -19.59 -46.28
C ALA A 6 -13.42 -19.02 -44.86
N LEU A 7 -12.97 -19.91 -43.97
CA LEU A 7 -12.12 -19.75 -42.78
C LEU A 7 -11.71 -18.31 -42.41
N GLY A 8 -12.28 -17.82 -41.31
CA GLY A 8 -11.78 -16.67 -40.57
C GLY A 8 -10.53 -17.05 -39.78
N CYS A 9 -9.37 -16.65 -40.28
CA CYS A 9 -8.14 -16.55 -39.52
C CYS A 9 -7.71 -15.07 -39.55
N SER A 10 -8.29 -14.27 -38.66
CA SER A 10 -7.95 -12.86 -38.50
C SER A 10 -8.27 -12.41 -37.09
N ALA A 11 -7.25 -12.09 -36.29
CA ALA A 11 -7.02 -10.71 -35.88
C ALA A 11 -5.74 -10.58 -35.03
N LEU A 12 -4.79 -9.84 -35.63
CA LEU A 12 -3.94 -8.81 -35.01
C LEU A 12 -3.33 -9.10 -33.63
N ALA A 13 -2.07 -9.52 -33.63
CA ALA A 13 -1.15 -9.23 -32.52
C ALA A 13 -0.42 -7.91 -32.82
N LEU A 14 -0.84 -6.84 -32.13
CA LEU A 14 -0.12 -5.57 -32.06
C LEU A 14 1.12 -5.76 -31.16
N THR A 15 2.31 -5.79 -31.75
CA THR A 15 3.58 -5.69 -31.01
C THR A 15 3.85 -4.23 -30.67
N GLY A 16 3.59 -3.86 -29.42
CA GLY A 16 4.02 -2.60 -28.82
C GLY A 16 4.47 -2.85 -27.38
N VAL A 17 5.77 -2.95 -27.17
CA VAL A 17 6.46 -3.13 -25.88
C VAL A 17 7.93 -2.80 -26.18
N THR A 18 8.70 -1.98 -25.45
CA THR A 18 8.53 -1.32 -24.16
C THR A 18 9.62 -0.24 -24.10
N GLY A 19 9.30 0.98 -23.66
CA GLY A 19 10.32 1.91 -23.17
C GLY A 19 10.70 1.51 -21.76
N CYS A 20 11.91 1.01 -21.56
CA CYS A 20 12.51 0.91 -20.23
C CYS A 20 12.93 2.32 -19.81
N MET A 21 12.22 2.90 -18.85
CA MET A 21 12.80 3.98 -18.06
C MET A 21 13.68 3.27 -17.02
N GLU A 22 14.99 3.27 -17.22
CA GLU A 22 15.93 2.94 -16.15
C GLU A 22 15.93 4.10 -15.14
N ASP A 23 15.05 4.04 -14.16
CA ASP A 23 15.13 4.88 -12.97
C ASP A 23 16.35 4.44 -12.15
N THR A 24 17.47 5.04 -12.53
CA THR A 24 18.75 4.97 -11.85
C THR A 24 18.61 5.61 -10.47
N GLY A 25 18.64 4.77 -9.43
CA GLY A 25 19.14 5.11 -8.10
C GLY A 25 18.59 6.38 -7.45
N SER A 26 17.37 6.31 -6.93
CA SER A 26 16.96 7.19 -5.82
C SER A 26 17.11 6.44 -4.50
N SER A 27 18.28 6.57 -3.89
CA SER A 27 18.47 6.32 -2.47
C SER A 27 17.68 7.37 -1.69
N SER A 28 16.41 7.09 -1.43
CA SER A 28 15.59 7.84 -0.48
C SER A 28 15.01 6.85 0.53
N SER A 29 15.67 6.82 1.68
CA SER A 29 15.17 6.29 2.94
C SER A 29 13.90 7.04 3.34
N ALA A 30 12.75 6.57 2.83
CA ALA A 30 11.39 6.77 3.33
C ALA A 30 10.43 5.91 2.48
N GLY A 31 10.01 4.74 2.98
CA GLY A 31 8.75 4.07 2.60
C GLY A 31 8.44 3.75 1.12
N GLY A 32 9.41 3.71 0.21
CA GLY A 32 9.16 3.48 -1.23
C GLY A 32 9.04 2.02 -1.68
N GLY A 33 9.04 1.06 -0.76
CA GLY A 33 8.84 -0.37 -1.05
C GLY A 33 7.38 -0.79 -0.85
N THR A 34 6.96 -1.87 -1.50
CA THR A 34 5.67 -2.51 -1.19
C THR A 34 5.58 -2.75 0.31
N PRO A 35 4.55 -2.24 1.02
CA PRO A 35 4.45 -2.40 2.46
C PRO A 35 4.42 -3.88 2.83
N ASN A 36 5.15 -4.24 3.88
CA ASN A 36 5.21 -5.60 4.39
C ASN A 36 3.86 -5.98 5.06
N VAL A 37 3.70 -7.27 5.38
CA VAL A 37 2.44 -7.79 5.94
C VAL A 37 2.02 -7.06 7.23
N ALA A 38 2.99 -6.72 8.09
CA ALA A 38 2.74 -6.01 9.34
C ALA A 38 2.28 -4.56 9.11
N GLU A 39 2.93 -3.85 8.18
CA GLU A 39 2.55 -2.51 7.74
C GLU A 39 1.15 -2.50 7.11
N GLN A 40 0.89 -3.42 6.19
CA GLN A 40 -0.44 -3.55 5.56
C GLN A 40 -1.54 -3.86 6.57
N ALA A 41 -1.28 -4.76 7.52
CA ALA A 41 -2.22 -5.10 8.57
C ALA A 41 -2.57 -3.88 9.43
N CYS A 42 -1.56 -3.09 9.80
CA CYS A 42 -1.81 -1.85 10.51
C CYS A 42 -2.63 -0.85 9.69
N LEU A 43 -2.24 -0.55 8.46
CA LEU A 43 -2.96 0.42 7.63
C LEU A 43 -4.44 0.03 7.47
N ARG A 44 -4.71 -1.26 7.28
CA ARG A 44 -6.06 -1.84 7.23
C ARG A 44 -6.83 -1.60 8.52
N ASP A 45 -6.21 -1.84 9.67
CA ASP A 45 -6.90 -1.78 10.95
C ASP A 45 -7.11 -0.34 11.40
N VAL A 46 -6.15 0.56 11.17
CA VAL A 46 -6.32 2.02 11.36
C VAL A 46 -7.42 2.56 10.44
N THR A 47 -7.50 2.10 9.18
CA THR A 47 -8.60 2.46 8.27
C THR A 47 -9.95 2.06 8.85
N ARG A 48 -10.05 0.86 9.44
CA ARG A 48 -11.28 0.35 10.05
C ARG A 48 -11.65 1.11 11.33
N GLU A 49 -10.69 1.42 12.18
CA GLU A 49 -10.90 2.14 13.44
C GLU A 49 -11.32 3.60 13.19
N THR A 50 -10.70 4.27 12.21
CA THR A 50 -10.97 5.68 11.91
C THR A 50 -12.13 5.90 10.94
N GLY A 51 -12.54 4.85 10.23
CA GLY A 51 -13.50 4.96 9.13
C GLY A 51 -13.00 5.82 7.97
N ASN A 52 -11.69 6.04 7.86
CA ASN A 52 -11.08 6.93 6.88
C ASN A 52 -10.24 6.13 5.88
N GLY A 53 -10.55 6.25 4.58
CA GLY A 53 -9.84 5.53 3.52
C GLY A 53 -8.51 6.15 3.10
N ASP A 54 -8.19 7.36 3.55
CA ASP A 54 -6.90 7.99 3.32
C ASP A 54 -5.95 7.68 4.49
N VAL A 55 -5.31 6.51 4.42
CA VAL A 55 -4.29 6.10 5.39
C VAL A 55 -2.98 5.86 4.65
N THR A 56 -1.91 6.48 5.12
CA THR A 56 -0.56 6.33 4.56
C THR A 56 0.42 5.84 5.62
N LEU A 57 1.45 5.14 5.18
CA LEU A 57 2.57 4.79 6.03
C LEU A 57 3.46 6.03 6.23
N LEU A 58 3.69 6.44 7.49
CA LEU A 58 4.61 7.52 7.81
C LEU A 58 5.96 6.99 8.27
N ASP A 59 5.95 5.99 9.15
CA ASP A 59 7.16 5.37 9.70
C ASP A 59 6.90 3.90 10.03
N SER A 60 7.96 3.09 10.01
CA SER A 60 7.92 1.71 10.49
C SER A 60 9.25 1.32 11.11
N SER A 61 9.17 0.64 12.26
CA SER A 61 10.32 0.19 13.02
C SER A 61 10.13 -1.28 13.40
N PHE A 62 10.90 -2.15 12.76
CA PHE A 62 10.87 -3.58 13.02
C PHE A 62 11.53 -3.92 14.36
N SER A 63 10.90 -4.79 15.14
CA SER A 63 11.47 -5.41 16.33
C SER A 63 11.07 -6.88 16.43
N GLN A 64 11.82 -7.65 17.21
CA GLN A 64 11.54 -9.08 17.45
C GLN A 64 10.18 -9.32 18.13
N ALA A 65 9.66 -8.31 18.84
CA ALA A 65 8.36 -8.32 19.49
C ALA A 65 7.21 -7.86 18.57
N GLY A 66 7.49 -7.43 17.34
CA GLY A 66 6.52 -6.84 16.42
C GLY A 66 7.09 -5.64 15.67
N THR A 67 6.42 -5.25 14.59
CA THR A 67 6.77 -4.05 13.82
C THR A 67 5.93 -2.89 14.33
N GLU A 68 6.56 -1.90 14.94
CA GLU A 68 5.89 -0.64 15.21
C GLU A 68 5.65 0.09 13.89
N VAL A 69 4.41 0.52 13.68
CA VAL A 69 4.01 1.21 12.46
C VAL A 69 3.31 2.50 12.87
N ILE A 70 3.74 3.60 12.27
CA ILE A 70 3.11 4.91 12.41
C ILE A 70 2.38 5.22 11.11
N ALA A 71 1.05 5.20 11.18
CA ALA A 71 0.17 5.54 10.09
C ALA A 71 -0.27 7.02 10.19
N GLY A 72 -0.45 7.66 9.04
CA GLY A 72 -1.01 8.99 8.91
C GLY A 72 -2.41 8.91 8.32
N VAL A 73 -3.41 9.45 9.02
CA VAL A 73 -4.82 9.37 8.64
C VAL A 73 -5.32 10.74 8.17
N GLY A 74 -5.96 10.75 7.00
CA GLY A 74 -6.55 11.92 6.37
C GLY A 74 -5.53 12.96 5.90
N ALA A 75 -6.07 14.08 5.39
CA ALA A 75 -5.28 15.18 4.84
C ALA A 75 -4.30 15.81 5.87
N GLN A 76 -4.63 15.76 7.15
CA GLN A 76 -3.78 16.28 8.23
C GLN A 76 -2.72 15.29 8.70
N ARG A 77 -2.71 14.06 8.15
CA ARG A 77 -1.83 12.96 8.56
C ARG A 77 -1.83 12.79 10.08
N ALA A 78 -3.04 12.73 10.67
CA ALA A 78 -3.20 12.44 12.09
C ALA A 78 -2.45 11.14 12.40
N ARG A 79 -1.58 11.16 13.41
CA ARG A 79 -0.65 10.06 13.65
C ARG A 79 -1.36 8.96 14.44
N TRP A 80 -1.23 7.73 13.98
CA TRP A 80 -1.75 6.53 14.61
C TRP A 80 -0.63 5.53 14.77
N ARG A 81 -0.49 4.96 15.97
CA ARG A 81 0.45 3.90 16.29
C ARG A 81 -0.28 2.57 16.31
N CYS A 82 0.43 1.53 15.92
CA CYS A 82 -0.01 0.15 15.92
C CYS A 82 1.24 -0.74 15.93
N ILE A 83 1.11 -1.94 16.47
CA ILE A 83 2.12 -3.00 16.37
C ILE A 83 1.58 -4.04 15.39
N GLY A 84 2.21 -4.17 14.23
CA GLY A 84 1.89 -5.20 13.25
C GLY A 84 2.80 -6.43 13.41
N TYR A 85 2.24 -7.61 13.20
CA TYR A 85 2.97 -8.87 13.25
C TYR A 85 3.08 -9.54 11.88
N ALA A 86 4.02 -10.47 11.73
CA ALA A 86 4.27 -11.16 10.46
C ALA A 86 3.13 -12.09 10.03
N ASP A 87 2.27 -12.51 10.97
CA ASP A 87 1.03 -13.26 10.73
C ASP A 87 -0.15 -12.36 10.30
N GLY A 88 0.04 -11.04 10.21
CA GLY A 88 -0.96 -10.08 9.75
C GLY A 88 -1.98 -9.65 10.82
N THR A 89 -1.74 -10.04 12.07
CA THR A 89 -2.44 -9.49 13.23
C THR A 89 -1.82 -8.15 13.64
N THR A 90 -2.57 -7.39 14.45
CA THR A 90 -2.11 -6.12 15.00
C THR A 90 -2.48 -5.98 16.48
N ALA A 91 -1.69 -5.21 17.22
CA ALA A 91 -1.95 -4.80 18.59
C ALA A 91 -1.72 -3.30 18.78
N GLU A 92 -2.09 -2.77 19.95
CA GLU A 92 -1.80 -1.39 20.38
C GLU A 92 -2.19 -0.30 19.36
N ILE A 93 -3.34 -0.45 18.70
CA ILE A 93 -3.85 0.59 17.78
C ILE A 93 -4.32 1.78 18.62
N MET A 94 -3.66 2.93 18.46
CA MET A 94 -3.97 4.15 19.21
C MET A 94 -3.64 5.41 18.41
N SER A 95 -4.43 6.48 18.61
CA SER A 95 -4.07 7.82 18.13
C SER A 95 -2.87 8.33 18.92
N LEU A 96 -1.83 8.76 18.21
CA LEU A 96 -0.73 9.57 18.76
C LEU A 96 -0.98 11.06 18.56
N THR A 97 -2.10 11.42 17.93
CA THR A 97 -2.52 12.81 17.86
C THR A 97 -2.91 13.20 19.28
N ASP A 98 -2.23 14.22 19.79
CA ASP A 98 -2.55 14.79 21.09
C ASP A 98 -3.97 15.39 20.98
N GLU A 99 -4.99 14.63 21.40
CA GLU A 99 -6.40 15.06 21.50
C GLU A 99 -6.58 16.12 22.61
N GLY A 100 -5.52 16.89 22.92
CA GLY A 100 -5.27 17.59 24.17
C GLY A 100 -4.93 19.06 24.03
N ARG A 101 -5.56 19.78 23.08
CA ARG A 101 -5.93 21.18 23.38
C ARG A 101 -7.08 21.14 24.40
N LEU A 102 -6.75 21.04 25.68
CA LEU A 102 -7.66 21.35 26.78
C LEU A 102 -7.96 22.86 26.83
#